data_AF-K4ID02-F1
#
_entry.id   AF-K4ID02-F1
#
_cell.length_a   1.000
_cell.length_b   1.000
_cell.length_c   1.000
_cell.angle_alpha   90.00
_cell.angle_beta   90.00
_cell.angle_gamma   90.00
#
_symmetry.space_group_name_H-M   'P 1'
#
loop_
_entity.id
_entity.type
_entity.pdbx_description
1 polymer ?
#
loop_
_entity_poly.entity_id
_entity_poly.type
_entity_poly.pdbx_seq_one_letter_code
_entity_poly.pdbx_strand_id
1 'polypeptide(L)'
;MDSKSYLSLNSWLQKADSNYIEGRLLWLNWLVDGSCNLLWLACEQMIKILLLQEKIDTYSAESTNMDELHKVLDKKGKKLGHDVGKLIAKINAEYPELDITKYKTTLEKLQEYFYRRYVINKGSSISMNMLNEVDEFYFLLRSKIYSDVGLGTIDEIFIQKKHNRGHFLPAFSYSYLHNKSFRSRKHRSINQMGPDGKVYMENGE
;
A
#
# COMPACT_ATOMS: atom_id res chain seq x y z
N MET A 1 -3.25 11.92 15.65
CA MET A 1 -2.93 12.47 14.32
C MET A 1 -3.67 13.76 14.11
N ASP A 2 -2.94 14.83 13.79
CA ASP A 2 -3.56 16.11 13.42
C ASP A 2 -4.13 16.09 11.98
N SER A 3 -4.88 17.13 11.60
CA SER A 3 -5.52 17.19 10.27
C SER A 3 -4.51 17.22 9.11
N LYS A 4 -3.32 17.81 9.29
CA LYS A 4 -2.32 17.91 8.22
C LYS A 4 -1.65 16.56 8.02
N SER A 5 -1.20 15.94 9.10
CA SER A 5 -0.70 14.57 9.14
C SER A 5 -1.66 13.59 8.49
N TYR A 6 -2.94 13.66 8.85
CA TYR A 6 -3.99 12.83 8.27
C TYR A 6 -4.06 12.96 6.75
N LEU A 7 -4.20 14.20 6.25
CA LEU A 7 -4.34 14.46 4.82
C LEU A 7 -3.09 14.04 4.05
N SER A 8 -1.90 14.27 4.59
CA SER A 8 -0.65 13.89 3.92
C SER A 8 -0.46 12.38 3.86
N LEU A 9 -0.72 11.67 4.96
CA LEU A 9 -0.61 10.20 4.99
C LEU A 9 -1.66 9.55 4.09
N ASN A 10 -2.88 10.10 4.08
CA ASN A 10 -3.96 9.62 3.22
C ASN A 10 -3.62 9.78 1.74
N SER A 11 -3.06 10.93 1.34
CA SER A 11 -2.60 11.16 -0.04
C SER A 11 -1.52 10.15 -0.47
N TRP A 12 -0.53 9.90 0.41
CA TRP A 12 0.51 8.89 0.16
C TRP A 12 -0.07 7.48 0.04
N LEU A 13 -1.02 7.12 0.91
CA LEU A 13 -1.69 5.82 0.88
C LEU A 13 -2.52 5.66 -0.40
N GLN A 14 -3.31 6.66 -0.80
CA GLN A 14 -4.08 6.65 -2.03
C GLN A 14 -3.18 6.45 -3.25
N LYS A 15 -2.01 7.08 -3.28
CA LYS A 15 -1.04 6.88 -4.37
C LYS A 15 -0.48 5.45 -4.38
N ALA A 16 -0.19 4.88 -3.22
CA ALA A 16 0.24 3.49 -3.11
C ALA A 16 -0.86 2.51 -3.56
N ASP A 17 -2.10 2.72 -3.12
CA ASP A 17 -3.28 1.91 -3.49
C ASP A 17 -3.53 2.00 -5.01
N SER A 18 -3.47 3.19 -5.61
CA SER A 18 -3.62 3.40 -7.07
C SER A 18 -2.57 2.65 -7.86
N ASN A 19 -1.29 2.81 -7.51
CA ASN A 19 -0.19 2.11 -8.18
C ASN A 19 -0.36 0.58 -8.06
N TYR A 20 -0.78 0.08 -6.91
CA TYR A 20 -1.01 -1.35 -6.71
C TYR A 20 -2.15 -1.88 -7.60
N ILE A 21 -3.31 -1.21 -7.58
CA ILE A 21 -4.48 -1.59 -8.40
C ILE A 21 -4.14 -1.55 -9.89
N GLU A 22 -3.53 -0.46 -10.36
CA GLU A 22 -3.11 -0.32 -11.76
C GLU A 22 -2.06 -1.36 -12.14
N GLY A 23 -1.09 -1.64 -11.26
CA GLY A 23 -0.10 -2.68 -11.45
C GLY A 23 -0.72 -4.06 -11.65
N ARG A 24 -1.77 -4.39 -10.88
CA ARG A 24 -2.55 -5.63 -11.04
C ARG A 24 -3.33 -5.67 -12.35
N LEU A 25 -3.95 -4.56 -12.75
CA LEU A 25 -4.66 -4.46 -14.03
C LEU A 25 -3.72 -4.63 -15.22
N LEU A 26 -2.54 -4.01 -15.19
CA LEU A 26 -1.53 -4.16 -16.25
C LEU A 26 -1.08 -5.63 -16.38
N TRP A 27 -0.91 -6.33 -15.26
CA TRP A 27 -0.55 -7.75 -15.29
C TRP A 27 -1.61 -8.60 -16.00
N LEU A 28 -2.89 -8.38 -15.69
CA LEU A 28 -4.01 -9.09 -16.35
C LEU A 28 -4.06 -8.84 -17.87
N ASN A 29 -3.57 -7.68 -18.31
CA ASN A 29 -3.51 -7.31 -19.72
C ASN A 29 -2.16 -7.67 -20.36
N TRP A 30 -1.35 -8.54 -19.72
CA TRP A 30 -0.04 -8.98 -20.20
C TRP A 30 1.00 -7.85 -20.38
N LEU A 31 0.77 -6.69 -19.75
CA LEU A 31 1.67 -5.54 -19.74
C LEU A 31 2.65 -5.64 -18.55
N VAL A 32 3.48 -6.68 -18.60
CA VAL A 32 4.32 -7.14 -17.48
C VAL A 32 5.30 -6.07 -16.99
N ASP A 33 5.97 -5.34 -17.89
CA ASP A 33 6.93 -4.30 -17.49
C ASP A 33 6.24 -3.14 -16.77
N GLY A 34 5.09 -2.69 -17.28
CA GLY A 34 4.28 -1.66 -16.63
C GLY A 34 3.81 -2.11 -15.25
N SER A 35 3.37 -3.36 -15.14
CA SER A 35 2.96 -3.98 -13.89
C SER A 35 4.07 -3.99 -12.83
N CYS A 36 5.26 -4.52 -13.17
CA CYS A 36 6.40 -4.58 -12.25
C CYS A 36 6.74 -3.20 -11.68
N ASN A 37 6.71 -2.16 -12.52
CA ASN A 37 7.03 -0.80 -12.11
C ASN A 37 6.06 -0.29 -11.06
N LEU A 38 4.77 -0.40 -11.33
CA LEU A 38 3.75 0.11 -10.42
C LEU A 38 3.68 -0.71 -9.13
N LEU A 39 3.85 -2.03 -9.21
CA LEU A 39 3.91 -2.91 -8.04
C LEU A 39 5.13 -2.60 -7.15
N TRP A 40 6.32 -2.37 -7.73
CA TRP A 40 7.48 -1.91 -6.96
C TRP A 40 7.21 -0.58 -6.26
N LEU A 41 6.74 0.43 -7.01
CA LEU A 41 6.44 1.75 -6.45
C LEU A 41 5.40 1.68 -5.33
N ALA A 42 4.38 0.83 -5.46
CA ALA A 42 3.38 0.63 -4.44
C ALA A 42 3.97 -0.01 -3.16
N CYS A 43 4.74 -1.08 -3.30
CA CYS A 43 5.41 -1.76 -2.18
C CYS A 43 6.40 -0.83 -1.46
N GLU A 44 7.21 -0.10 -2.23
CA GLU A 44 8.18 0.85 -1.69
C GLU A 44 7.51 1.99 -0.94
N GLN A 45 6.46 2.57 -1.53
CA GLN A 45 5.67 3.63 -0.90
C GLN A 45 5.05 3.14 0.42
N MET A 46 4.52 1.91 0.45
CA MET A 46 3.93 1.34 1.66
C MET A 46 4.95 1.16 2.79
N ILE A 47 6.17 0.69 2.49
CA ILE A 47 7.27 0.62 3.49
C ILE A 47 7.56 2.02 4.04
N LYS A 48 7.64 3.04 3.18
CA LYS A 48 7.96 4.41 3.57
C LYS A 48 6.86 5.05 4.41
N ILE A 49 5.59 4.80 4.08
CA ILE A 49 4.44 5.19 4.90
C ILE A 49 4.61 4.59 6.31
N LEU A 50 4.89 3.29 6.40
CA LEU A 50 5.04 2.59 7.68
C LEU A 50 6.21 3.13 8.53
N LEU A 51 7.35 3.48 7.91
CA LEU A 51 8.52 4.05 8.61
C LEU A 51 8.36 5.52 9.02
N LEU A 52 7.42 6.25 8.41
CA LEU A 52 7.25 7.69 8.63
C LEU A 52 5.97 8.02 9.41
N GLN A 53 4.98 7.13 9.47
CA GLN A 53 3.71 7.39 10.16
C GLN A 53 3.89 7.71 11.64
N GLU A 54 4.86 7.09 12.34
CA GLU A 54 5.15 7.37 13.76
C GLU A 54 5.69 8.79 13.99
N LYS A 55 6.31 9.40 12.96
CA LYS A 55 7.00 10.69 13.04
C LYS A 55 6.24 11.81 12.33
N ILE A 56 5.09 11.51 11.72
CA ILE A 56 4.37 12.46 10.86
C ILE A 56 3.83 13.65 11.66
N ASP A 57 3.34 13.43 12.87
CA ASP A 57 2.85 14.52 13.74
C ASP A 57 4.00 15.46 14.15
N THR A 58 5.22 14.94 14.34
CA THR A 58 6.41 15.77 14.55
C THR A 58 6.72 16.61 13.31
N TYR A 59 6.71 16.02 12.11
CA TYR A 59 6.95 16.75 10.87
C TYR A 59 5.85 17.78 10.56
N SER A 60 4.62 17.48 10.93
CA SER A 60 3.47 18.38 10.81
C SER A 60 3.63 19.61 11.70
N ALA A 61 4.12 19.43 12.93
CA ALA A 61 4.41 20.53 13.86
C ALA A 61 5.52 21.46 13.34
N GLU A 62 6.52 20.91 12.62
CA GLU A 62 7.62 21.66 12.00
C GLU A 62 7.22 22.37 10.69
N SER A 63 6.05 22.06 10.12
CA SER A 63 5.62 22.56 8.81
C SER A 63 4.50 23.59 8.95
N THR A 64 4.60 24.73 8.26
CA THR A 64 3.57 25.78 8.36
C THR A 64 2.29 25.42 7.62
N ASN A 65 2.40 24.66 6.54
CA ASN A 65 1.28 24.28 5.66
C ASN A 65 1.44 22.87 5.09
N MET A 66 0.43 22.42 4.34
CA MET A 66 0.39 21.08 3.72
C MET A 66 1.50 20.87 2.68
N ASP A 67 1.79 21.87 1.85
CA ASP A 67 2.80 21.74 0.79
C ASP A 67 4.21 21.58 1.36
N GLU A 68 4.50 22.29 2.45
CA GLU A 68 5.74 22.12 3.21
C GLU A 68 5.83 20.73 3.82
N LEU A 69 4.75 20.23 4.43
CA LEU A 69 4.71 18.88 4.99
C LEU A 69 4.98 17.83 3.90
N HIS A 70 4.34 17.94 2.73
CA HIS A 70 4.61 17.06 1.59
C HIS A 70 6.07 17.09 1.15
N LYS A 71 6.69 18.27 1.04
CA LYS A 71 8.12 18.41 0.71
C LYS A 71 9.03 17.78 1.77
N VAL A 72 8.70 17.95 3.05
CA VAL A 72 9.44 17.34 4.17
C VAL A 72 9.34 15.82 4.09
N LEU A 73 8.14 15.27 3.92
CA LEU A 73 7.91 13.84 3.79
C LEU A 73 8.64 13.26 2.58
N ASP A 74 8.58 13.91 1.41
CA ASP A 74 9.32 13.49 0.22
C ASP A 74 10.83 13.46 0.47
N LYS A 75 11.36 14.49 1.14
CA LYS A 75 12.78 14.56 1.51
C LYS A 75 13.17 13.45 2.49
N LYS A 76 12.35 13.19 3.51
CA LYS A 76 12.60 12.11 4.49
C LYS A 76 12.48 10.74 3.84
N GLY A 77 11.48 10.54 2.98
CA GLY A 77 11.28 9.32 2.19
C GLY A 77 12.46 9.03 1.26
N LYS A 78 13.01 10.04 0.57
CA LYS A 78 14.24 9.89 -0.22
C LYS A 78 15.45 9.49 0.62
N LYS A 79 15.59 10.04 1.83
CA LYS A 79 16.66 9.66 2.77
C LYS A 79 16.56 8.22 3.26
N LEU A 80 15.37 7.63 3.25
CA LEU A 80 15.23 6.21 3.60
C LEU A 80 15.92 5.29 2.59
N GLY A 81 16.09 5.76 1.36
CA GLY A 81 16.66 5.01 0.24
C GLY A 81 15.60 4.18 -0.50
N HIS A 82 16.09 3.41 -1.47
CA HIS A 82 15.27 2.52 -2.30
C HIS A 82 15.68 1.05 -2.11
N ASP A 83 16.89 0.78 -1.60
CA ASP A 83 17.46 -0.56 -1.44
C ASP A 83 16.58 -1.46 -0.55
N VAL A 84 16.15 -2.60 -1.10
CA VAL A 84 15.23 -3.54 -0.43
C VAL A 84 15.81 -4.04 0.89
N GLY A 85 17.10 -4.42 0.91
CA GLY A 85 17.76 -4.95 2.10
C GLY A 85 17.75 -3.94 3.25
N LYS A 86 18.11 -2.68 2.97
CA LYS A 86 18.10 -1.59 3.94
C LYS A 86 16.68 -1.24 4.40
N LEU A 87 15.70 -1.26 3.51
CA LEU A 87 14.31 -0.98 3.85
C LEU A 87 13.72 -2.06 4.77
N ILE A 88 13.94 -3.35 4.46
CA ILE A 88 13.51 -4.47 5.31
C ILE A 88 14.19 -4.40 6.68
N ALA A 89 15.50 -4.16 6.73
CA ALA A 89 16.23 -4.04 7.99
C ALA A 89 15.67 -2.94 8.88
N LYS A 90 15.27 -1.81 8.31
CA LYS A 90 14.62 -0.71 9.05
C LYS A 90 13.24 -1.11 9.58
N ILE A 91 12.42 -1.78 8.77
CA ILE A 91 11.11 -2.26 9.23
C ILE A 91 11.26 -3.25 10.37
N ASN A 92 12.11 -4.27 10.24
CA ASN A 92 12.28 -5.26 11.30
C ASN A 92 12.86 -4.64 12.59
N ALA A 93 13.60 -3.52 12.49
CA ALA A 93 14.11 -2.78 13.64
C ALA A 93 13.03 -1.91 14.31
N GLU A 94 12.19 -1.23 13.54
CA GLU A 94 11.11 -0.36 14.06
C GLU A 94 9.84 -1.15 14.45
N TYR A 95 9.62 -2.33 13.84
CA TYR A 95 8.48 -3.23 14.04
C TYR A 95 8.95 -4.69 14.21
N PRO A 96 9.51 -5.08 15.38
CA PRO A 96 10.11 -6.40 15.60
C PRO A 96 9.13 -7.58 15.43
N GLU A 97 7.83 -7.34 15.59
CA GLU A 97 6.77 -8.33 15.41
C GLU A 97 6.36 -8.54 13.95
N LEU A 98 6.88 -7.72 13.03
CA LEU A 98 6.55 -7.72 11.61
C LEU A 98 7.72 -8.29 10.80
N ASP A 99 7.86 -9.62 10.77
CA ASP A 99 8.87 -10.24 9.92
C ASP A 99 8.44 -10.27 8.44
N ILE A 100 9.05 -9.40 7.64
CA ILE A 100 8.87 -9.33 6.19
C ILE A 100 10.06 -9.89 5.40
N THR A 101 11.02 -10.53 6.08
CA THR A 101 12.25 -11.04 5.46
C THR A 101 11.96 -12.07 4.37
N LYS A 102 10.90 -12.87 4.55
CA LYS A 102 10.47 -13.88 3.56
C LYS A 102 10.14 -13.30 2.17
N TYR A 103 9.79 -12.01 2.07
CA TYR A 103 9.45 -11.36 0.80
C TYR A 103 10.66 -10.71 0.10
N LYS A 104 11.84 -10.72 0.73
CA LYS A 104 13.04 -10.02 0.25
C LYS A 104 13.37 -10.32 -1.19
N THR A 105 13.45 -11.60 -1.57
CA THR A 105 13.82 -12.02 -2.93
C THR A 105 12.82 -11.53 -3.98
N THR A 106 11.52 -11.52 -3.67
CA THR A 106 10.50 -11.01 -4.59
C THR A 106 10.59 -9.49 -4.74
N LEU A 107 10.81 -8.77 -3.63
CA LEU A 107 11.00 -7.32 -3.67
C LEU A 107 12.28 -6.92 -4.43
N GLU A 108 13.38 -7.66 -4.24
CA GLU A 108 14.64 -7.45 -4.99
C GLU A 108 14.45 -7.67 -6.49
N LYS A 109 13.68 -8.69 -6.90
CA LYS A 109 13.34 -8.91 -8.32
C LYS A 109 12.45 -7.80 -8.88
N LEU A 110 11.44 -7.33 -8.14
CA LEU A 110 10.61 -6.20 -8.55
C LEU A 110 11.44 -4.93 -8.73
N GLN A 111 12.32 -4.64 -7.76
CA GLN A 111 13.25 -3.53 -7.82
C GLN A 111 14.20 -3.64 -9.02
N GLU A 112 14.74 -4.84 -9.27
CA GLU A 112 15.58 -5.10 -10.43
C GLU A 112 14.84 -4.79 -11.74
N TYR A 113 13.59 -5.26 -11.88
CA TYR A 113 12.76 -4.97 -13.07
C TYR A 113 12.47 -3.48 -13.23
N PHE A 114 12.20 -2.79 -12.13
CA PHE A 114 12.04 -1.34 -12.12
C PHE A 114 13.29 -0.62 -12.66
N TYR A 115 14.48 -0.99 -12.20
CA TYR A 115 15.72 -0.37 -12.65
C TYR A 115 16.15 -0.79 -14.06
N ARG A 116 15.90 -2.04 -14.47
CA ARG A 116 16.22 -2.53 -15.83
C ARG A 116 15.58 -1.64 -16.88
N ARG A 117 14.33 -1.20 -16.71
CA ARG A 117 13.69 -0.24 -17.64
C ARG A 117 14.54 1.01 -17.94
N TYR A 118 15.31 1.48 -16.96
CA TYR A 118 16.12 2.69 -17.09
C TYR A 118 17.55 2.44 -17.59
N VAL A 119 18.02 1.19 -17.56
CA VAL A 119 19.45 0.86 -17.77
C VAL A 119 19.67 -0.19 -18.86
N ILE A 120 18.77 -1.16 -19.00
CA ILE A 120 18.91 -2.34 -19.87
C ILE A 120 17.54 -2.62 -20.51
N ASN A 121 17.39 -2.38 -21.81
CA ASN A 121 16.15 -2.62 -22.57
C ASN A 121 15.85 -4.14 -22.71
N LYS A 122 15.54 -4.80 -21.60
CA LYS A 122 15.26 -6.23 -21.49
C LYS A 122 13.96 -6.43 -20.70
N GLY A 123 13.08 -7.27 -21.24
CA GLY A 123 11.77 -7.52 -20.65
C GLY A 123 11.82 -8.12 -19.24
N SER A 124 10.74 -7.91 -18.51
CA SER A 124 10.50 -8.45 -17.17
C SER A 124 9.60 -9.69 -17.23
N SER A 125 9.66 -10.52 -16.19
CA SER A 125 8.75 -11.66 -16.03
C SER A 125 8.34 -11.78 -14.57
N ILE A 126 7.04 -11.69 -14.28
CA ILE A 126 6.49 -11.96 -12.94
C ILE A 126 5.67 -13.24 -13.03
N SER A 127 6.07 -14.24 -12.24
CA SER A 127 5.28 -15.46 -12.09
C SER A 127 4.06 -15.21 -11.19
N MET A 128 3.06 -16.08 -11.27
CA MET A 128 1.90 -16.01 -10.38
C MET A 128 2.32 -16.07 -8.89
N ASN A 129 3.31 -16.90 -8.55
CA ASN A 129 3.80 -17.00 -7.17
C ASN A 129 4.42 -15.67 -6.69
N MET A 130 5.16 -14.99 -7.56
CA MET A 130 5.74 -13.68 -7.24
C MET A 130 4.63 -12.64 -7.03
N LEU A 131 3.56 -12.69 -7.84
CA LEU A 131 2.39 -11.81 -7.66
C LEU A 131 1.66 -12.07 -6.32
N ASN A 132 1.53 -13.33 -5.92
CA ASN A 132 0.92 -13.71 -4.64
C ASN A 132 1.75 -13.20 -3.45
N GLU A 133 3.07 -13.31 -3.52
CA GLU A 133 3.96 -12.76 -2.50
C GLU A 133 3.87 -11.24 -2.41
N VAL A 134 3.75 -10.54 -3.55
CA VAL A 134 3.51 -9.10 -3.59
C VAL A 134 2.19 -8.74 -2.92
N ASP A 135 1.12 -9.48 -3.19
CA ASP A 135 -0.18 -9.26 -2.55
C ASP A 135 -0.10 -9.47 -1.04
N GLU A 136 0.44 -10.59 -0.60
CA GLU A 136 0.59 -10.90 0.83
C GLU A 136 1.41 -9.82 1.54
N PHE A 137 2.52 -9.41 0.94
CA PHE A 137 3.37 -8.33 1.46
C PHE A 137 2.59 -7.02 1.55
N TYR A 138 1.94 -6.61 0.46
CA TYR A 138 1.25 -5.34 0.35
C TYR A 138 0.12 -5.23 1.37
N PHE A 139 -0.76 -6.25 1.43
CA PHE A 139 -1.87 -6.24 2.38
C PHE A 139 -1.41 -6.39 3.84
N LEU A 140 -0.32 -7.13 4.09
CA LEU A 140 0.28 -7.22 5.42
C LEU A 140 0.72 -5.83 5.90
N LEU A 141 1.52 -5.10 5.11
CA LEU A 141 1.97 -3.76 5.50
C LEU A 141 0.80 -2.78 5.61
N ARG A 142 -0.13 -2.82 4.66
CA ARG A 142 -1.32 -1.96 4.65
C ARG A 142 -2.16 -2.13 5.91
N SER A 143 -2.25 -3.35 6.44
CA SER A 143 -2.98 -3.65 7.70
C SER A 143 -2.35 -3.00 8.94
N LYS A 144 -1.10 -2.52 8.84
CA LYS A 144 -0.34 -1.86 9.92
C LYS A 144 -0.38 -0.33 9.85
N ILE A 145 -0.99 0.23 8.81
CA ILE A 145 -1.21 1.68 8.72
C ILE A 145 -2.31 2.08 9.70
N TYR A 146 -2.12 3.20 10.40
CA TYR A 146 -3.06 3.66 11.42
C TYR A 146 -4.52 3.73 10.93
N SER A 147 -5.43 3.36 11.84
CA SER A 147 -6.89 3.38 11.67
C SER A 147 -7.46 4.74 11.28
N ASP A 148 -6.74 5.79 11.65
CA ASP A 148 -7.16 7.17 11.51
C ASP A 148 -6.93 7.71 10.10
N VAL A 149 -6.24 6.97 9.22
CA VAL A 149 -6.10 7.31 7.79
C VAL A 149 -7.36 6.86 7.05
N GLY A 150 -7.94 7.72 6.21
CA GLY A 150 -9.26 7.53 5.59
C GLY A 150 -9.40 6.25 4.78
N LEU A 151 -10.64 5.80 4.54
CA LEU A 151 -10.93 4.64 3.69
C LEU A 151 -10.36 4.85 2.28
N GLY A 152 -9.56 3.90 1.82
CA GLY A 152 -9.03 3.87 0.46
C GLY A 152 -9.88 2.98 -0.44
N THR A 153 -9.63 3.05 -1.75
CA THR A 153 -10.32 2.21 -2.76
C THR A 153 -10.23 0.72 -2.44
N ILE A 154 -9.12 0.26 -1.85
CA ILE A 154 -8.97 -1.15 -1.43
C ILE A 154 -9.90 -1.50 -0.26
N ASP A 155 -10.14 -0.57 0.67
CA ASP A 155 -11.09 -0.80 1.77
C ASP A 155 -12.53 -0.88 1.23
N GLU A 156 -12.89 -0.02 0.29
CA GLU A 156 -14.20 -0.07 -0.39
C GLU A 156 -14.39 -1.40 -1.13
N ILE A 157 -13.37 -1.86 -1.85
CA ILE A 157 -13.35 -3.17 -2.53
C ILE A 157 -13.58 -4.31 -1.52
N PHE A 158 -12.96 -4.26 -0.34
CA PHE A 158 -13.17 -5.24 0.70
C PHE A 158 -14.60 -5.21 1.24
N ILE A 159 -15.14 -4.03 1.55
CA ILE A 159 -16.51 -3.84 2.06
C ILE A 159 -17.52 -4.38 1.05
N GLN A 160 -17.34 -4.03 -0.22
CA GLN A 160 -18.12 -4.53 -1.36
C GLN A 160 -18.13 -6.06 -1.37
N LYS A 161 -16.95 -6.70 -1.34
CA LYS A 161 -16.85 -8.15 -1.24
C LYS A 161 -17.56 -8.73 -0.01
N LYS A 162 -17.30 -8.19 1.19
CA LYS A 162 -17.81 -8.71 2.46
C LYS A 162 -19.35 -8.74 2.46
N HIS A 163 -19.97 -7.69 1.94
CA HIS A 163 -21.42 -7.56 1.89
C HIS A 163 -22.04 -8.07 0.59
N ASN A 164 -21.25 -8.70 -0.28
CA ASN A 164 -21.65 -9.13 -1.62
C ASN A 164 -22.35 -8.00 -2.42
N ARG A 165 -21.80 -6.79 -2.32
CA ARG A 165 -22.25 -5.57 -3.01
C ARG A 165 -21.25 -5.22 -4.11
N GLY A 166 -21.73 -4.83 -5.29
CA GLY A 166 -20.85 -4.47 -6.42
C GLY A 166 -20.32 -5.69 -7.19
N HIS A 167 -19.53 -5.42 -8.22
CA HIS A 167 -18.91 -6.46 -9.05
C HIS A 167 -17.50 -6.77 -8.55
N PHE A 168 -17.18 -8.06 -8.39
CA PHE A 168 -15.81 -8.47 -8.08
C PHE A 168 -14.86 -7.99 -9.16
N LEU A 169 -13.91 -7.13 -8.79
CA LEU A 169 -12.85 -6.73 -9.69
C LEU A 169 -11.98 -7.94 -10.07
N PRO A 170 -11.87 -8.31 -11.36
CA PRO A 170 -11.13 -9.50 -11.81
C PRO A 170 -9.67 -9.48 -11.34
N ALA A 171 -9.07 -8.29 -11.25
CA ALA A 171 -7.73 -8.05 -10.73
C ALA A 171 -7.49 -8.64 -9.34
N PHE A 172 -8.53 -8.78 -8.53
CA PHE A 172 -8.45 -9.25 -7.14
C PHE A 172 -9.05 -10.64 -6.92
N SER A 173 -9.54 -11.31 -7.98
CA SER A 173 -10.18 -12.63 -7.89
C SER A 173 -9.39 -13.66 -7.08
N TYR A 174 -8.08 -13.78 -7.32
CA TYR A 174 -7.20 -14.66 -6.55
C TYR A 174 -7.02 -14.19 -5.11
N SER A 175 -6.71 -12.90 -4.91
CA SER A 175 -6.50 -12.31 -3.58
C SER A 175 -7.74 -12.46 -2.70
N TYR A 176 -8.92 -12.39 -3.30
CA TYR A 176 -10.19 -12.64 -2.61
C TYR A 176 -10.31 -14.08 -2.08
N LEU A 177 -9.85 -15.08 -2.83
CA LEU A 177 -10.04 -16.49 -2.49
C LEU A 177 -8.93 -17.02 -1.58
N HIS A 178 -7.71 -16.51 -1.71
CA HIS A 178 -6.53 -17.19 -1.18
C HIS A 178 -5.62 -16.34 -0.29
N ASN A 179 -5.76 -15.01 -0.26
CA ASN A 179 -4.87 -14.16 0.53
C ASN A 179 -5.43 -13.92 1.95
N LYS A 180 -4.82 -14.55 2.96
CA LYS A 180 -5.22 -14.44 4.38
C LYS A 180 -5.02 -13.04 4.97
N SER A 181 -4.12 -12.25 4.38
CA SER A 181 -3.83 -10.87 4.76
C SER A 181 -4.78 -9.88 4.09
N PHE A 182 -5.59 -10.31 3.11
CA PHE A 182 -6.60 -9.47 2.47
C PHE A 182 -7.76 -9.19 3.42
N ARG A 183 -7.67 -8.10 4.18
CA ARG A 183 -8.65 -7.66 5.18
C ARG A 183 -8.81 -6.14 5.11
N SER A 184 -9.98 -5.61 5.48
CA SER A 184 -10.10 -4.18 5.75
C SER A 184 -9.16 -3.76 6.87
N ARG A 185 -8.67 -2.53 6.81
CA ARG A 185 -8.05 -1.92 7.98
C ARG A 185 -9.11 -1.74 9.07
N LYS A 186 -8.70 -1.86 10.34
CA LYS A 186 -9.57 -1.52 11.46
C LYS A 186 -9.73 0.00 11.48
N HIS A 187 -10.86 0.53 11.01
CA HIS A 187 -11.17 1.95 11.12
C HIS A 187 -11.90 2.24 12.44
N ARG A 188 -11.86 3.50 12.89
CA ARG A 188 -12.74 3.95 13.97
C ARG A 188 -14.19 3.70 13.55
N SER A 189 -15.02 3.23 14.48
CA SER A 189 -16.44 3.00 14.20
C SER A 189 -17.13 4.32 13.89
N ILE A 190 -17.34 4.60 12.60
CA ILE A 190 -18.14 5.72 12.13
C ILE A 190 -19.45 5.13 11.60
N ASN A 191 -20.56 5.65 12.11
CA ASN A 191 -21.89 5.27 11.66
C ASN A 191 -22.20 6.00 10.35
N GLN A 192 -22.36 5.26 9.26
CA GLN A 192 -22.82 5.82 7.98
C GLN A 192 -24.21 5.31 7.63
N MET A 193 -25.06 6.21 7.16
CA MET A 193 -26.38 5.87 6.64
C MET A 193 -26.24 5.50 5.17
N GLY A 194 -26.50 4.23 4.84
CA GLY A 194 -26.46 3.76 3.47
C GLY A 194 -27.66 4.25 2.65
N PRO A 195 -27.63 4.06 1.32
CA PRO A 195 -28.70 4.49 0.41
C PRO A 195 -30.04 3.80 0.65
N ASP A 196 -30.07 2.70 1.42
CA ASP A 196 -31.26 2.01 1.87
C ASP A 196 -31.77 2.49 3.26
N GLY A 197 -31.19 3.58 3.79
CA GLY A 197 -31.57 4.19 5.06
C GLY A 197 -31.07 3.46 6.30
N LYS A 198 -30.28 2.38 6.15
CA LYS A 198 -29.72 1.62 7.28
C LYS A 198 -28.40 2.23 7.74
N VAL A 199 -28.16 2.17 9.05
CA VAL A 199 -26.87 2.55 9.64
C VAL A 199 -25.91 1.38 9.55
N TYR A 200 -24.77 1.62 8.92
CA TYR A 200 -23.66 0.69 8.80
C TYR A 200 -22.48 1.22 9.61
N MET A 201 -21.81 0.32 10.31
CA MET A 201 -20.53 0.66 10.92
C MET A 201 -19.45 0.54 9.84
N GLU A 202 -18.69 1.62 9.60
CA GLU A 202 -17.57 1.65 8.64
C GLU A 202 -16.44 0.65 8.98
N ASN A 203 -16.45 0.07 10.17
CA ASN A 203 -15.41 -0.84 10.64
C ASN A 203 -15.38 -2.18 9.88
N GLY A 204 -16.32 -2.43 8.96
CA GLY A 204 -16.35 -3.68 8.22
C GLY A 204 -16.51 -4.88 9.15
N GLU A 205 -17.22 -4.73 10.27
CA GLU A 205 -17.75 -5.81 11.15
C GLU A 205 -19.25 -6.04 10.91
#